data_AF-A0AA50Q5Z0-F1
#
_entry.id   AF-A0AA50Q5Z0-F1
#
_cell.length_a   1.000
_cell.length_b   1.000
_cell.length_c   1.000
_cell.angle_alpha   90.00
_cell.angle_beta   90.00
_cell.angle_gamma   90.00
#
_symmetry.space_group_name_H-M   'P 1'
#
loop_
_entity.id
_entity.type
_entity.pdbx_description
1 polymer ?
#
loop_
_entity_poly.entity_id
_entity_poly.type
_entity_poly.pdbx_seq_one_letter_code
_entity_poly.pdbx_strand_id
1 'polypeptide(L)'
;MLCSHCNQYIKVSDISQQRGKGFDAQVRCPHCAAWLGRSPTLAKLKLLGFYLSVFTAGYSYFDASVRYFAIPVMIFSLMLLFVSHFMDQVITIEAPEQVDDSDQRQKYR
;
A
#
# COMPACT_ATOMS: atom_id res chain seq x y z
N MET A 1 -11.61 1.47 4.38
CA MET A 1 -10.78 2.09 3.32
C MET A 1 -11.71 2.70 2.28
N LEU A 2 -11.36 3.82 1.67
CA LEU A 2 -12.23 4.51 0.71
C LEU A 2 -11.91 4.01 -0.71
N CYS A 3 -12.95 3.72 -1.50
CA CYS A 3 -12.75 3.35 -2.89
C CYS A 3 -12.50 4.60 -3.74
N SER A 4 -11.39 4.70 -4.49
CA SER A 4 -11.16 5.84 -5.39
C SER A 4 -12.13 5.90 -6.58
N HIS A 5 -12.83 4.80 -6.90
CA HIS A 5 -13.80 4.75 -8.00
C HIS A 5 -15.22 5.13 -7.58
N CYS A 6 -15.74 4.55 -6.49
CA CYS A 6 -17.12 4.78 -6.05
C CYS A 6 -17.23 5.67 -4.82
N ASN A 7 -16.10 6.09 -4.24
CA ASN A 7 -16.01 6.91 -3.02
C ASN A 7 -16.77 6.34 -1.81
N GLN A 8 -17.15 5.05 -1.87
CA GLN A 8 -17.82 4.33 -0.78
C GLN A 8 -16.78 3.75 0.18
N TYR A 9 -17.16 3.65 1.45
CA TYR A 9 -16.34 3.03 2.47
C TYR A 9 -16.40 1.51 2.34
N ILE A 10 -15.27 0.88 2.04
CA ILE A 10 -15.13 -0.57 1.98
C ILE A 10 -14.73 -1.07 3.37
N LYS A 11 -15.56 -1.97 3.93
CA LYS A 11 -15.21 -2.77 5.10
C LYS A 11 -14.33 -3.94 4.68
N VAL A 12 -13.30 -4.23 5.47
CA VAL A 12 -12.36 -5.33 5.19
C VAL A 12 -13.04 -6.70 5.26
N SER A 13 -14.14 -6.82 6.02
CA SER A 13 -14.96 -8.04 6.12
C SER A 13 -15.67 -8.41 4.81
N ASP A 14 -15.93 -7.44 3.94
CA ASP A 14 -16.79 -7.63 2.76
C ASP A 14 -15.97 -7.88 1.47
N ILE A 15 -14.66 -8.07 1.62
CA ILE A 15 -13.74 -8.36 0.52
C ILE A 15 -13.81 -9.86 0.20
N SER A 16 -14.51 -10.22 -0.87
CA SER A 16 -14.63 -11.61 -1.31
C SER A 16 -13.45 -12.09 -2.16
N GLN A 17 -12.70 -11.17 -2.78
CA GLN A 17 -11.57 -11.49 -3.66
C GLN A 17 -10.38 -10.55 -3.42
N GLN A 18 -9.28 -11.16 -2.97
CA GLN A 18 -7.97 -10.52 -2.80
C GLN A 18 -6.97 -11.23 -3.72
N ARG A 19 -6.22 -10.47 -4.50
CA ARG A 19 -5.19 -10.94 -5.45
C ARG A 19 -3.83 -10.36 -5.04
N GLY A 20 -2.76 -11.13 -5.20
CA GLY A 20 -1.41 -10.71 -4.81
C GLY A 20 -1.03 -11.06 -3.36
N LYS A 21 0.27 -11.13 -3.08
CA LYS A 21 0.83 -11.46 -1.76
C LYS A 21 1.61 -10.25 -1.23
N GLY A 22 1.45 -9.95 0.06
CA GLY A 22 2.23 -8.90 0.74
C GLY A 22 1.88 -7.49 0.26
N PHE A 23 2.88 -6.78 -0.28
CA PHE A 23 2.78 -5.36 -0.64
C PHE A 23 2.04 -5.08 -1.96
N ASP A 24 1.87 -6.09 -2.81
CA ASP A 24 1.12 -6.04 -4.07
C ASP A 24 -0.31 -6.57 -3.92
N ALA A 25 -0.86 -6.51 -2.71
CA ALA A 25 -2.23 -6.92 -2.45
C ALA A 25 -3.21 -5.98 -3.18
N GLN A 26 -3.90 -6.55 -4.15
CA GLN A 26 -5.00 -5.96 -4.88
C GLN A 26 -6.32 -6.49 -4.30
N VAL A 27 -7.24 -5.59 -4.04
CA VAL A 27 -8.53 -5.85 -3.43
C VAL A 27 -9.60 -5.50 -4.45
N ARG A 28 -10.58 -6.38 -4.63
CA ARG A 28 -11.76 -6.05 -5.44
C ARG A 28 -12.79 -5.31 -4.57
N CYS A 29 -13.28 -4.16 -5.02
CA CYS A 29 -14.34 -3.45 -4.32
C CYS A 29 -15.67 -4.21 -4.42
N PRO A 30 -16.39 -4.47 -3.31
CA PRO A 30 -17.66 -5.20 -3.34
C PRO A 30 -18.80 -4.40 -4.00
N HIS A 31 -18.70 -3.07 -4.06
CA HIS A 31 -19.76 -2.21 -4.61
C HIS A 31 -19.62 -1.94 -6.11
N CYS A 32 -18.42 -1.58 -6.57
CA CYS A 32 -18.17 -1.23 -7.98
C CYS A 32 -17.43 -2.29 -8.76
N ALA A 33 -17.07 -3.42 -8.14
CA ALA A 33 -16.27 -4.49 -8.72
C ALA A 33 -14.89 -4.07 -9.28
N ALA A 34 -14.49 -2.80 -9.11
CA ALA A 34 -13.20 -2.28 -9.56
C ALA A 34 -12.06 -2.89 -8.74
N TRP A 35 -10.92 -3.08 -9.40
CA TRP A 35 -9.70 -3.55 -8.76
C TRP A 35 -8.94 -2.38 -8.17
N LEU A 36 -8.60 -2.51 -6.89
CA LEU A 36 -7.94 -1.48 -6.11
C LEU A 36 -6.64 -2.05 -5.59
N GLY A 37 -5.51 -1.40 -5.88
CA GLY A 37 -4.23 -1.82 -5.36
C GLY A 37 -3.50 -0.71 -4.63
N ARG A 38 -2.54 -1.15 -3.83
CA ARG A 38 -1.62 -0.29 -3.09
C ARG A 38 -0.29 -0.31 -3.82
N SER A 39 0.39 0.82 -3.91
CA SER A 39 1.72 0.83 -4.53
C SER A 39 2.73 0.15 -3.59
N PRO A 40 3.46 -0.88 -4.04
CA PRO A 40 4.42 -1.61 -3.20
C PRO A 40 5.61 -0.73 -2.80
N THR A 41 5.93 0.28 -3.60
CA THR A 41 7.02 1.24 -3.36
C THR A 41 6.76 2.10 -2.14
N LEU A 42 5.57 2.72 -2.02
CA LEU A 42 5.19 3.52 -0.85
C LEU A 42 5.17 2.69 0.43
N ALA A 43 4.68 1.45 0.36
CA ALA A 43 4.67 0.57 1.52
C ALA A 43 6.08 0.19 1.98
N LYS A 44 7.01 -0.08 1.05
CA LYS A 44 8.44 -0.28 1.36
C LYS A 44 9.09 0.97 1.95
N LEU A 45 8.79 2.15 1.40
CA LEU A 45 9.32 3.43 1.89
C LEU A 45 8.86 3.71 3.32
N LYS A 46 7.58 3.44 3.62
CA LYS A 46 7.02 3.55 4.97
C LYS A 46 7.74 2.62 5.95
N LEU A 47 8.00 1.38 5.55
CA LEU A 47 8.76 0.42 6.36
C LEU A 47 10.18 0.94 6.61
N LEU A 48 10.89 1.39 5.57
CA LEU A 48 12.25 1.92 5.69
C LEU A 48 12.31 3.11 6.63
N GLY A 49 11.38 4.07 6.52
CA GLY A 49 11.27 5.19 7.45
C GLY A 49 11.02 4.73 8.89
N PHE A 50 10.19 3.72 9.09
CA PHE A 50 9.96 3.17 10.43
C PHE A 50 11.24 2.55 11.03
N TYR A 51 11.93 1.69 10.28
CA TYR A 51 13.16 1.05 10.78
C TYR A 51 14.30 2.05 11.00
N LEU A 52 14.48 3.03 10.11
CA LEU A 52 15.49 4.08 10.27
C LEU A 52 15.21 4.95 11.50
N SER A 53 13.97 5.38 11.71
CA SER A 53 13.61 6.17 12.91
C SER A 53 13.83 5.39 14.21
N VAL A 54 13.43 4.12 14.28
CA VAL A 54 13.67 3.27 15.46
C VAL A 54 15.17 3.03 15.68
N PHE A 55 15.92 2.75 14.62
CA PHE A 55 17.36 2.51 14.72
C PHE A 55 18.11 3.76 15.18
N THR A 56 17.83 4.92 14.59
CA THR A 56 18.46 6.19 14.98
C THR A 56 18.09 6.61 16.39
N ALA A 57 16.84 6.40 16.82
CA ALA A 57 16.42 6.63 18.19
C ALA A 57 17.19 5.73 19.16
N GLY A 58 17.27 4.42 18.88
CA GLY A 58 18.03 3.48 19.68
C GLY A 58 19.51 3.84 19.76
N TYR A 59 20.15 4.15 18.62
CA TYR A 59 21.57 4.49 18.58
C TYR A 59 21.88 5.79 19.34
N SER A 60 21.01 6.80 19.20
CA SER A 60 21.14 8.08 19.91
C SER A 60 20.96 7.99 21.43
N TYR A 61 20.32 6.90 21.90
CA TYR A 61 20.19 6.59 23.32
C TYR A 61 21.51 6.10 23.89
N PHE A 62 22.24 5.23 23.18
CA PHE A 62 23.50 4.66 23.64
C PHE A 62 24.69 5.61 23.52
N ASP A 63 24.75 6.44 22.47
CA ASP A 63 25.86 7.36 22.25
C ASP A 63 25.36 8.80 22.10
N ALA A 64 25.75 9.65 23.05
CA ALA A 64 25.36 11.06 23.08
C ALA A 64 26.09 11.88 22.00
N SER A 65 27.26 11.44 21.55
CA SER A 65 28.11 12.16 20.59
C SER A 65 27.49 12.19 19.20
N VAL A 66 26.76 11.14 18.84
CA VAL A 66 26.09 11.01 17.53
C VAL A 66 24.75 11.74 17.46
N ARG A 67 24.22 12.26 18.58
CA ARG A 67 22.90 12.91 18.63
C ARG A 67 22.76 14.07 17.65
N TYR A 68 23.84 14.85 17.46
CA TYR A 68 23.84 15.98 16.54
C TYR A 68 23.51 15.56 15.10
N PHE A 69 23.95 14.37 14.68
CA PHE A 69 23.64 13.80 13.36
C PHE A 69 22.40 12.91 13.36
N ALA A 70 22.18 12.14 14.44
CA ALA A 70 21.07 11.20 14.54
C ALA A 70 19.70 11.88 14.60
N ILE A 71 19.59 13.03 15.29
CA ILE A 71 18.32 13.77 15.43
C ILE A 71 17.81 14.27 14.06
N PRO A 72 18.61 14.97 13.22
CA PRO A 72 18.18 15.35 11.87
C PRO A 72 17.75 14.16 11.00
N VAL A 73 18.49 13.06 11.05
CA VAL A 73 18.17 11.85 10.28
C VAL A 73 16.85 11.24 10.77
N MET A 74 16.62 11.20 12.08
CA MET A 74 15.37 10.74 12.67
C MET A 74 14.18 11.60 12.22
N ILE A 75 14.32 12.94 12.26
CA ILE A 75 13.27 13.87 11.82
C ILE A 75 12.94 13.63 10.34
N PHE A 76 13.95 13.53 9.49
CA PHE A 76 13.76 13.26 8.07
C PHE A 76 13.06 11.91 7.82
N SER A 77 13.46 10.88 8.57
CA SER A 77 12.88 9.55 8.52
C SER A 77 11.40 9.52 8.94
N LEU A 78 11.05 10.26 10.00
CA LEU A 78 9.67 10.43 10.47
C LEU A 78 8.82 11.21 9.46
N MET A 79 9.37 12.26 8.84
CA MET A 79 8.68 13.01 7.79
C MET A 79 8.38 12.11 6.58
N LEU A 80 9.36 11.31 6.14
CA LEU A 80 9.15 10.33 5.07
C LEU A 80 8.08 9.29 5.42
N LEU A 81 8.06 8.79 6.66
CA LEU A 81 7.04 7.88 7.13
C LEU A 81 5.65 8.53 7.10
N PHE A 82 5.55 9.77 7.55
CA PHE A 82 4.30 10.52 7.58
C PHE A 82 3.77 10.74 6.16
N VAL A 83 4.59 11.28 5.26
CA VAL A 83 4.21 11.51 3.86
C VAL A 83 3.82 10.19 3.19
N SER A 84 4.63 9.13 3.34
CA SER A 84 4.32 7.82 2.77
C SER A 84 3.01 7.25 3.31
N HIS A 85 2.67 7.51 4.58
CA HIS A 85 1.42 7.06 5.18
C HIS A 85 0.19 7.81 4.63
N PHE A 86 0.29 9.12 4.40
CA PHE A 86 -0.78 9.92 3.81
C PHE A 86 -0.97 9.66 2.31
N MET A 87 0.13 9.42 1.60
CA MET A 87 0.12 9.02 0.20
C MET A 87 -0.35 7.59 -0.03
N ASP A 88 -0.52 6.82 1.05
CA ASP A 88 -0.95 5.42 1.02
C ASP A 88 -2.47 5.29 0.77
N GLN A 89 -2.91 5.96 -0.29
CA GLN A 89 -4.26 5.90 -0.82
C GLN A 89 -4.38 4.69 -1.75
N VAL A 90 -5.57 4.10 -1.78
CA VAL A 90 -5.83 2.95 -2.63
C VAL A 90 -6.15 3.45 -4.03
N ILE A 91 -5.36 3.02 -5.01
CA ILE A 91 -5.46 3.48 -6.39
C ILE A 91 -6.29 2.45 -7.17
N THR A 92 -7.18 2.92 -8.04
CA THR A 92 -7.89 2.09 -9.01
C THR A 92 -6.90 1.58 -10.05
N ILE A 93 -6.79 0.27 -10.16
CA ILE A 93 -6.01 -0.41 -11.18
C ILE A 93 -6.98 -0.98 -12.20
N GLU A 94 -6.56 -1.02 -13.46
CA GLU A 94 -7.32 -1.68 -14.53
C GLU A 94 -7.68 -3.11 -14.12
N ALA A 95 -8.92 -3.49 -14.45
CA ALA A 95 -9.38 -4.85 -14.22
C ALA A 95 -8.47 -5.82 -15.00
N PRO A 96 -8.13 -6.99 -14.43
CA PRO A 96 -7.34 -7.97 -15.15
C PRO A 96 -8.06 -8.32 -16.44
N GLU A 97 -7.29 -8.38 -17.53
CA GLU A 97 -7.77 -8.80 -18.84
C GLU A 97 -8.47 -10.15 -18.67
N GLN A 98 -9.79 -10.16 -18.90
CA GLN A 98 -10.54 -11.42 -18.93
C GLN A 98 -10.04 -12.17 -20.16
N VAL A 99 -9.57 -13.40 -19.95
CA VAL A 99 -9.33 -14.34 -21.05
C VAL A 99 -10.65 -14.44 -21.82
N ASP A 100 -10.66 -13.96 -23.05
CA ASP A 100 -11.84 -13.97 -23.90
C ASP A 100 -12.12 -15.40 -24.34
N ASP A 101 -12.95 -16.12 -23.58
CA ASP A 101 -13.48 -17.46 -23.91
C ASP A 101 -14.55 -17.39 -25.04
N SER A 102 -14.41 -16.44 -25.96
CA SER A 102 -15.31 -16.28 -27.11
C SER A 102 -15.29 -17.52 -28.02
N ASP A 103 -14.15 -18.21 -28.10
CA ASP A 103 -14.00 -19.49 -28.82
C ASP A 103 -14.83 -20.64 -28.21
N GLN A 104 -15.06 -20.66 -26.89
CA GLN A 104 -15.89 -21.68 -26.25
C GLN A 104 -17.40 -21.44 -26.43
N ARG A 105 -17.83 -20.17 -26.56
CA ARG A 105 -19.24 -19.83 -26.81
C ARG A 105 -19.71 -20.17 -28.22
N GLN A 106 -18.81 -20.19 -29.20
CA GLN A 106 -19.17 -20.58 -30.57
C GLN A 106 -19.41 -22.09 -30.73
N LYS A 107 -18.94 -22.93 -29.81
CA LYS A 107 -19.12 -24.40 -29.89
C LYS A 107 -20.57 -24.85 -29.63
N TYR A 108 -21.42 -23.97 -29.10
CA TYR A 108 -22.83 -24.26 -28.79
C TYR A 108 -23.83 -23.43 -29.62
N ARG A 109 -23.37 -22.73 -30.67
CA ARG A 109 -24.23 -22.00 -31.60
C ARG A 109 -24.42 -22.77 -32.91
#